data_AF-A0A0K1EE88-F1
#
_entry.id   AF-A0A0K1EE88-F1
#
_cell.length_a   1.000
_cell.length_b   1.000
_cell.length_c   1.000
_cell.angle_alpha   90.00
_cell.angle_beta   90.00
_cell.angle_gamma   90.00
#
_symmetry.space_group_name_H-M   'P 1'
#
loop_
_entity.id
_entity.type
_entity.pdbx_description
1 polymer ?
#
loop_
_entity_poly.entity_id
_entity_poly.type
_entity_poly.pdbx_seq_one_letter_code
_entity_poly.pdbx_strand_id
1 'polypeptide(L)'
;MNVLVDIGKQRYGLTRDPCWAKYHQWTWDRFPLRLPACEIHCTQRDIETPDWGVITWDMEDGIPMVCRLDGPEGDVLVELLPRRNIGTEEARSRSIRSERLPRARLASAAGFGFEWVFEIPVKPVGDYQPAKALGIIRVDGERLLGKETTLTIIARLKLA
;
A
#
# COMPACT_ATOMS: atom_id res chain seq x y z
N MET A 1 1.20 -13.24 23.56
CA MET A 1 0.97 -13.87 22.24
C MET A 1 0.29 -12.82 21.39
N ASN A 2 0.99 -12.27 20.39
CA ASN A 2 0.43 -11.21 19.54
C ASN A 2 -0.43 -11.85 18.45
N VAL A 3 -1.70 -11.52 18.45
CA VAL A 3 -2.64 -11.93 17.39
C VAL A 3 -2.73 -10.79 16.41
N LEU A 4 -2.12 -10.98 15.24
CA LEU A 4 -2.31 -10.10 14.10
C LEU A 4 -3.64 -10.48 13.45
N VAL A 5 -4.54 -9.52 13.37
CA VAL A 5 -5.81 -9.68 12.65
C VAL A 5 -5.79 -8.72 11.47
N ASP A 6 -6.04 -9.27 10.28
CA ASP A 6 -6.40 -8.47 9.12
C ASP A 6 -7.72 -7.78 9.47
N ILE A 7 -7.64 -6.48 9.75
CA ILE A 7 -8.84 -5.74 10.14
C ILE A 7 -9.72 -5.44 8.94
N GLY A 8 -9.16 -5.44 7.73
CA GLY A 8 -9.99 -5.49 6.53
C GLY A 8 -10.44 -6.92 6.26
N LYS A 9 -11.74 -7.20 6.38
CA LYS A 9 -12.36 -8.09 5.38
C LYS A 9 -11.97 -7.53 4.01
N GLN A 10 -11.60 -8.37 3.03
CA GLN A 10 -11.41 -7.93 1.63
C GLN A 10 -12.46 -6.88 1.31
N ARG A 11 -12.04 -5.62 1.17
CA ARG A 11 -12.98 -4.53 0.92
C ARG A 11 -13.56 -4.80 -0.46
N TYR A 12 -14.80 -5.27 -0.48
CA TYR A 12 -15.70 -5.25 -1.64
C TYR A 12 -15.29 -5.98 -2.91
N GLY A 13 -14.20 -6.76 -2.96
CA GLY A 13 -13.75 -7.37 -4.22
C GLY A 13 -13.67 -6.35 -5.36
N LEU A 14 -13.37 -5.09 -5.03
CA LEU A 14 -13.33 -4.01 -6.01
C LEU A 14 -12.14 -4.27 -6.90
N THR A 15 -12.42 -4.80 -8.08
CA THR A 15 -11.45 -4.89 -9.17
C THR A 15 -11.06 -3.51 -9.69
N ARG A 16 -11.80 -2.45 -9.31
CA ARG A 16 -11.62 -1.07 -9.77
C ARG A 16 -11.99 -0.03 -8.73
N ASP A 17 -11.17 1.03 -8.61
CA ASP A 17 -11.42 2.20 -7.77
C ASP A 17 -12.10 3.33 -8.58
N PRO A 18 -13.38 3.67 -8.32
CA PRO A 18 -14.11 4.70 -9.07
C PRO A 18 -13.60 6.14 -8.80
N CYS A 19 -12.82 6.34 -7.74
CA CYS A 19 -12.26 7.63 -7.37
C CYS A 19 -10.84 7.84 -7.88
N TRP A 20 -10.23 6.83 -8.52
CA TRP A 20 -8.86 6.84 -9.04
C TRP A 20 -8.46 8.14 -9.75
N ALA A 21 -9.28 8.60 -10.70
CA ALA A 21 -9.00 9.80 -11.49
C ALA A 21 -9.00 11.10 -10.66
N LYS A 22 -9.58 11.09 -9.46
CA LYS A 22 -9.66 12.25 -8.56
C LYS A 22 -8.53 12.31 -7.54
N TYR A 23 -7.72 11.25 -7.45
CA TYR A 23 -6.60 11.22 -6.53
C TYR A 23 -5.52 12.21 -6.95
N HIS A 24 -4.90 12.83 -5.96
CA HIS A 24 -3.72 13.64 -6.20
C HIS A 24 -2.60 12.73 -6.74
N GLN A 25 -2.01 13.09 -7.86
CA GLN A 25 -0.99 12.26 -8.51
C GLN A 25 0.39 12.91 -8.36
N TRP A 26 1.26 12.25 -7.63
CA TRP A 26 2.67 12.59 -7.53
C TRP A 26 3.48 11.81 -8.57
N THR A 27 4.62 12.37 -8.93
CA THR A 27 5.63 11.69 -9.76
C THR A 27 6.49 10.75 -8.92
N TRP A 28 7.15 9.79 -9.57
CA TRP A 28 7.98 8.79 -8.91
C TRP A 28 9.11 9.36 -8.05
N ASP A 29 9.72 10.47 -8.48
CA ASP A 29 10.79 11.17 -7.78
C ASP A 29 10.34 11.86 -6.49
N ARG A 30 9.05 11.77 -6.15
CA ARG A 30 8.52 12.33 -4.90
C ARG A 30 8.94 11.56 -3.65
N PHE A 31 9.43 10.33 -3.78
CA PHE A 31 9.91 9.57 -2.62
C PHE A 31 11.14 10.24 -1.96
N PRO A 32 11.22 10.29 -0.62
CA PRO A 32 10.24 9.76 0.33
C PRO A 32 8.98 10.64 0.45
N LEU A 33 7.82 9.99 0.55
CA LEU A 33 6.56 10.68 0.84
C LEU A 33 6.42 10.89 2.33
N ARG A 34 6.32 12.15 2.75
CA ARG A 34 6.05 12.51 4.15
C ARG A 34 4.58 12.83 4.32
N LEU A 35 3.86 11.90 4.93
CA LEU A 35 2.45 12.04 5.28
C LEU A 35 2.33 12.45 6.75
N PRO A 36 1.15 12.92 7.21
CA PRO A 36 0.98 13.37 8.59
C PRO A 36 1.27 12.30 9.66
N ALA A 37 0.99 11.01 9.37
CA ALA A 37 1.15 9.92 10.33
C ALA A 37 2.22 8.88 9.93
N CYS A 38 2.77 8.94 8.72
CA CYS A 38 3.81 8.02 8.28
C CYS A 38 4.76 8.65 7.25
N GLU A 39 5.91 8.03 7.05
CA GLU A 39 6.81 8.29 5.94
C GLU A 39 6.91 7.03 5.08
N ILE A 40 6.95 7.21 3.76
CA ILE A 40 7.02 6.13 2.79
C ILE A 40 8.30 6.28 1.99
N HIS A 41 9.15 5.27 2.02
CA HIS A 41 10.38 5.18 1.27
C HIS A 41 10.24 4.14 0.16
N CYS A 42 10.94 4.36 -0.95
CA CYS A 42 11.01 3.40 -2.05
C CYS A 42 12.47 3.04 -2.30
N THR A 43 12.78 1.75 -2.35
CA THR A 43 14.07 1.23 -2.83
C THR A 43 13.83 0.28 -3.99
N GLN A 44 14.79 0.22 -4.92
CA GLN A 44 14.75 -0.73 -6.03
C GLN A 44 16.11 -1.43 -6.13
N ARG A 45 16.09 -2.74 -6.39
CA ARG A 45 17.28 -3.51 -6.76
C ARG A 45 17.00 -4.38 -7.99
N ASP A 46 18.03 -4.65 -8.76
CA ASP A 46 17.97 -5.59 -9.88
C ASP A 46 17.73 -7.02 -9.42
N ILE A 47 16.96 -7.77 -10.21
CA ILE A 47 16.78 -9.22 -10.06
C ILE A 47 17.10 -9.93 -11.37
N GLU A 48 17.46 -11.21 -11.30
CA GLU A 48 17.94 -11.99 -12.44
C GLU A 48 16.86 -12.30 -13.50
N THR A 49 15.58 -12.08 -13.20
CA THR A 49 14.46 -12.41 -14.11
C THR A 49 13.85 -11.15 -14.73
N PRO A 50 14.23 -10.76 -15.95
CA PRO A 50 13.84 -9.47 -16.56
C PRO A 50 12.34 -9.38 -16.92
N ASP A 51 11.65 -10.51 -17.10
CA ASP A 51 10.23 -10.53 -17.45
C ASP A 51 9.28 -10.51 -16.24
N TRP A 52 9.85 -10.35 -15.05
CA TRP A 52 9.11 -10.30 -13.79
C TRP A 52 9.59 -9.12 -12.95
N GLY A 53 8.72 -8.66 -12.06
CA GLY A 53 9.10 -7.77 -10.97
C GLY A 53 8.55 -8.29 -9.66
N VAL A 54 9.18 -7.89 -8.56
CA VAL A 54 8.73 -8.19 -7.20
C VAL A 54 8.37 -6.88 -6.53
N ILE A 55 7.15 -6.76 -6.03
CA ILE A 55 6.71 -5.60 -5.27
C ILE A 55 6.55 -6.02 -3.83
N THR A 56 7.30 -5.38 -2.93
CA THR A 56 7.26 -5.65 -1.50
C THR A 56 6.74 -4.43 -0.76
N TRP A 57 5.67 -4.59 0.02
CA TRP A 57 5.25 -3.62 1.01
C TRP A 57 5.77 -4.07 2.37
N ASP A 58 6.53 -3.21 3.02
CA ASP A 58 7.08 -3.43 4.36
C ASP A 58 6.58 -2.31 5.28
N MET A 59 5.52 -2.61 6.02
CA MET A 59 4.74 -1.63 6.77
C MET A 59 4.83 -1.91 8.28
N GLU A 60 5.12 -0.87 9.06
CA GLU A 60 4.94 -0.93 10.51
C GLU A 60 3.47 -1.16 10.88
N ASP A 61 3.21 -2.11 11.78
CA ASP A 61 1.86 -2.44 12.21
C ASP A 61 1.20 -1.26 12.95
N GLY A 62 -0.13 -1.17 12.86
CA GLY A 62 -0.89 -0.09 13.47
C GLY A 62 -1.00 1.18 12.64
N ILE A 63 -0.33 1.26 11.48
CA ILE A 63 -0.60 2.28 10.46
C ILE A 63 -1.90 1.90 9.74
N PRO A 64 -2.99 2.68 9.87
CA PRO A 64 -4.27 2.30 9.28
C PRO A 64 -4.33 2.68 7.79
N MET A 65 -3.43 2.16 6.98
CA MET A 65 -3.29 2.49 5.56
C MET A 65 -3.52 1.28 4.66
N VAL A 66 -4.35 1.45 3.63
CA VAL A 66 -4.42 0.53 2.50
C VAL A 66 -3.35 0.93 1.49
N CYS A 67 -2.58 -0.05 1.02
CA CYS A 67 -1.57 0.14 0.00
C CYS A 67 -1.96 -0.66 -1.25
N ARG A 68 -1.87 -0.06 -2.43
CA ARG A 68 -2.24 -0.71 -3.69
C ARG A 68 -1.19 -0.54 -4.76
N LEU A 69 -1.17 -1.49 -5.69
CA LEU A 69 -0.68 -1.29 -7.04
C LEU A 69 -1.88 -1.26 -7.96
N ASP A 70 -2.03 -0.16 -8.70
CA ASP A 70 -3.20 0.10 -9.52
C ASP A 70 -2.81 0.31 -10.99
N GLY A 71 -3.72 -0.07 -11.88
CA GLY A 71 -3.62 0.15 -13.32
C GLY A 71 -4.12 1.52 -13.77
N PRO A 72 -4.00 1.85 -15.06
CA PRO A 72 -4.27 3.20 -15.60
C PRO A 72 -5.70 3.67 -15.37
N GLU A 73 -6.66 2.75 -15.37
CA GLU A 73 -8.09 3.02 -15.23
C GLU A 73 -8.62 2.82 -13.80
N GLY A 74 -7.71 2.66 -12.83
CA GLY A 74 -8.02 2.39 -11.44
C GLY A 74 -8.24 0.90 -11.13
N ASP A 75 -7.86 0.01 -12.05
CA ASP A 75 -7.94 -1.43 -11.80
C ASP A 75 -6.96 -1.84 -10.70
N VAL A 76 -7.46 -2.49 -9.65
CA VAL A 76 -6.63 -2.89 -8.51
C VAL A 76 -5.85 -4.16 -8.90
N LEU A 77 -4.54 -4.03 -9.09
CA LEU A 77 -3.67 -5.16 -9.44
C LEU A 77 -3.26 -5.94 -8.20
N VAL A 78 -2.93 -5.22 -7.12
CA VAL A 78 -2.58 -5.75 -5.80
C VAL A 78 -3.12 -4.81 -4.72
N GLU A 79 -3.61 -5.37 -3.62
CA GLU A 79 -4.02 -4.63 -2.43
C GLU A 79 -3.44 -5.26 -1.16
N LEU A 80 -2.84 -4.44 -0.31
CA LEU A 80 -2.48 -4.74 1.07
C LEU A 80 -3.38 -3.94 2.02
N LEU A 81 -4.03 -4.67 2.93
CA LEU A 81 -4.89 -4.10 3.96
C LEU A 81 -4.08 -3.83 5.24
N PRO A 82 -4.46 -2.81 6.03
CA PRO A 82 -3.84 -2.57 7.31
C PRO A 82 -4.16 -3.70 8.30
N ARG A 83 -3.25 -3.92 9.25
CA ARG A 83 -3.40 -4.89 10.34
C ARG A 83 -3.45 -4.19 11.69
N ARG A 84 -4.26 -4.74 12.61
CA ARG A 84 -4.29 -4.32 14.01
C ARG A 84 -3.51 -5.33 14.82
N ASN A 85 -2.69 -4.84 15.73
CA ASN A 85 -2.21 -5.67 16.81
C ASN A 85 -3.31 -5.73 17.88
N ILE A 86 -3.83 -6.93 18.19
CA ILE A 86 -4.83 -7.14 19.26
C ILE A 86 -4.14 -7.61 20.57
N GLY A 87 -2.81 -7.46 20.66
CA GLY A 87 -2.00 -7.81 21.84
C GLY A 87 -1.62 -6.62 22.72
N THR A 88 -1.17 -6.92 23.96
CA THR A 88 -0.76 -5.96 24.99
C THR A 88 0.70 -5.47 24.91
N GLU A 89 1.45 -5.83 23.87
CA GLU A 89 2.86 -5.43 23.73
C GLU A 89 3.07 -4.36 22.66
N GLU A 90 3.76 -3.28 23.03
CA GLU A 90 4.26 -2.18 22.20
C GLU A 90 5.40 -2.59 21.25
N ALA A 91 5.58 -3.89 20.98
CA ALA A 91 6.56 -4.34 20.01
C ALA A 91 6.18 -3.78 18.65
N ARG A 92 7.06 -2.94 18.07
CA ARG A 92 6.95 -2.44 16.69
C ARG A 92 7.11 -3.60 15.72
N SER A 93 6.05 -4.39 15.56
CA SER A 93 6.00 -5.46 14.57
C SER A 93 5.80 -4.86 13.18
N ARG A 94 6.34 -5.55 12.17
CA ARG A 94 6.26 -5.14 10.77
C ARG A 94 5.53 -6.22 10.00
N SER A 95 4.61 -5.80 9.14
CA SER A 95 3.94 -6.65 8.16
C SER A 95 4.62 -6.50 6.80
N ILE A 96 5.18 -7.61 6.32
CA ILE A 96 5.82 -7.68 5.01
C ILE A 96 4.92 -8.50 4.08
N ARG A 97 4.61 -7.94 2.91
CA ARG A 97 3.93 -8.66 1.84
C ARG A 97 4.67 -8.44 0.53
N SER A 98 4.99 -9.53 -0.15
CA SER A 98 5.67 -9.52 -1.44
C SER A 98 4.80 -10.18 -2.50
N GLU A 99 4.67 -9.55 -3.66
CA GLU A 99 3.94 -10.05 -4.81
C GLU A 99 4.87 -10.09 -6.02
N ARG A 100 4.96 -11.26 -6.66
CA ARG A 100 5.71 -11.44 -7.90
C ARG A 100 4.77 -11.30 -9.09
N LEU A 101 5.03 -10.33 -9.95
CA LEU A 101 4.13 -9.96 -11.06
C LEU A 101 4.82 -10.15 -12.42
N PRO A 102 4.13 -10.74 -13.42
CA PRO A 102 4.67 -10.90 -14.76
C PRO A 102 4.64 -9.57 -15.54
N ARG A 103 5.41 -9.50 -16.62
CA ARG A 103 5.47 -8.33 -17.52
C ARG A 103 4.11 -7.77 -17.89
N ALA A 104 3.17 -8.60 -18.32
CA ALA A 104 1.84 -8.13 -18.75
C ALA A 104 1.07 -7.37 -17.66
N ARG A 105 1.26 -7.73 -16.38
CA ARG A 105 0.60 -7.07 -15.23
C ARG A 105 1.35 -5.80 -14.81
N LEU A 106 2.68 -5.80 -14.93
CA LEU A 106 3.50 -4.64 -14.59
C LEU A 106 3.43 -3.56 -15.68
N ALA A 107 3.43 -3.93 -16.95
CA ALA A 107 3.23 -3.00 -18.07
C ALA A 107 1.89 -2.27 -18.00
N SER A 108 0.88 -2.87 -17.35
CA SER A 108 -0.41 -2.21 -17.08
C SER A 108 -0.45 -1.49 -15.73
N ALA A 109 0.65 -1.40 -14.97
CA ALA A 109 0.68 -0.63 -13.74
C ALA A 109 0.79 0.88 -14.04
N ALA A 110 0.09 1.68 -13.25
CA ALA A 110 0.07 3.13 -13.39
C ALA A 110 0.46 3.88 -12.11
N GLY A 111 0.33 3.25 -10.95
CA GLY A 111 0.83 3.85 -9.72
C GLY A 111 0.67 3.02 -8.46
N PHE A 112 1.36 3.49 -7.42
CA PHE A 112 1.17 3.03 -6.05
C PHE A 112 0.15 3.93 -5.36
N GLY A 113 -0.97 3.35 -4.95
CA GLY A 113 -2.02 4.02 -4.20
C GLY A 113 -1.81 3.87 -2.69
N PHE A 114 -2.04 4.95 -1.95
CA PHE A 114 -2.02 4.96 -0.49
C PHE A 114 -3.31 5.58 0.04
N GLU A 115 -4.05 4.89 0.90
CA GLU A 115 -5.37 5.34 1.36
C GLU A 115 -5.50 5.19 2.87
N TRP A 116 -5.87 6.28 3.57
CA TRP A 116 -6.16 6.18 5.00
C TRP A 116 -7.48 5.45 5.21
N VAL A 117 -7.42 4.48 6.10
CA VAL A 117 -8.57 3.86 6.71
C VAL A 117 -8.84 4.58 8.02
N PHE A 118 -9.76 5.54 8.02
CA PHE A 118 -10.29 6.03 9.28
C PHE A 118 -11.37 5.07 9.75
N GLU A 119 -11.33 4.65 11.02
CA GLU A 119 -12.47 4.00 11.65
C GLU A 119 -13.60 5.03 11.77
N ILE A 120 -14.43 5.14 10.74
CA ILE A 120 -15.79 5.64 10.94
C ILE A 120 -16.54 4.45 11.52
N PRO A 121 -17.10 4.52 12.75
CA PRO A 121 -17.91 3.44 13.29
C PRO A 121 -19.18 3.29 12.44
N VAL A 122 -19.10 2.50 11.38
CA VAL A 122 -20.28 2.02 10.66
C VAL A 122 -20.82 0.85 11.47
N LYS A 123 -22.07 0.91 11.90
CA LYS A 123 -22.73 -0.24 12.54
C LYS A 123 -23.23 -1.18 11.43
N PRO A 124 -22.96 -2.51 11.51
CA PRO A 124 -22.32 -3.22 12.61
C PRO A 124 -20.79 -3.04 12.64
N VAL A 125 -20.23 -3.00 13.86
CA VAL A 125 -18.79 -2.83 14.14
C VAL A 125 -18.00 -3.89 13.37
N GLY A 126 -17.14 -3.45 12.45
CA GLY A 126 -16.32 -4.32 11.62
C GLY A 126 -16.13 -3.82 10.18
N ASP A 127 -16.88 -2.81 9.76
CA ASP A 127 -16.76 -2.27 8.41
C ASP A 127 -15.93 -0.99 8.40
N TYR A 128 -14.78 -1.09 7.74
CA TYR A 128 -13.87 0.00 7.49
C TYR A 128 -14.34 0.79 6.28
N GLN A 129 -14.53 2.11 6.41
CA GLN A 129 -14.69 3.01 5.26
C GLN A 129 -13.50 3.97 5.14
N PRO A 130 -12.90 4.13 3.94
CA PRO A 130 -11.79 5.04 3.79
C PRO A 130 -12.37 6.44 3.77
N ALA A 131 -12.02 7.26 4.76
CA ALA A 131 -12.60 8.60 4.79
C ALA A 131 -11.97 9.50 3.72
N LYS A 132 -10.70 9.27 3.32
CA LYS A 132 -9.98 9.97 2.25
C LYS A 132 -8.84 9.12 1.69
N ALA A 133 -8.80 8.96 0.37
CA ALA A 133 -7.62 8.46 -0.31
C ALA A 133 -6.48 9.47 -0.24
N LEU A 134 -5.26 8.95 -0.17
CA LEU A 134 -4.04 9.71 0.00
C LEU A 134 -3.16 9.59 -1.24
N GLY A 135 -3.73 10.00 -2.37
CA GLY A 135 -3.01 10.16 -3.63
C GLY A 135 -2.37 8.89 -4.18
N ILE A 136 -1.72 9.06 -5.33
CA ILE A 136 -1.05 8.01 -6.10
C ILE A 136 0.35 8.49 -6.42
N ILE A 137 1.36 7.62 -6.25
CA ILE A 137 2.66 7.82 -6.89
C ILE A 137 2.62 7.16 -8.26
N ARG A 138 2.70 7.97 -9.31
CA ARG A 138 2.73 7.47 -10.69
C ARG A 138 4.01 6.69 -10.93
N VAL A 139 3.85 5.51 -11.51
CA VAL A 139 4.93 4.64 -11.92
C VAL A 139 4.78 4.31 -13.39
N ASP A 140 5.91 4.29 -14.09
CA ASP A 140 6.00 3.62 -15.39
C ASP A 140 6.20 2.13 -15.13
N GLY A 141 5.29 1.30 -15.62
CA GLY A 141 5.32 -0.15 -15.46
C GLY A 141 6.66 -0.79 -15.87
N GLU A 142 7.30 -0.25 -16.91
CA GLU A 142 8.61 -0.75 -17.38
C GLU A 142 9.72 -0.55 -16.33
N ARG A 143 9.58 0.45 -15.45
CA ARG A 143 10.52 0.69 -14.34
C ARG A 143 10.48 -0.41 -13.27
N LEU A 144 9.44 -1.24 -13.26
CA LEU A 144 9.26 -2.32 -12.29
C LEU A 144 9.77 -3.67 -12.82
N LEU A 145 10.01 -3.79 -14.12
CA LEU A 145 10.48 -5.03 -14.75
C LEU A 145 11.94 -5.31 -14.43
N GLY A 146 12.25 -6.57 -14.11
CA GLY A 146 13.59 -6.97 -13.68
C GLY A 146 14.02 -6.34 -12.36
N LYS A 147 13.09 -5.76 -11.59
CA LYS A 147 13.36 -5.12 -10.30
C LYS A 147 12.58 -5.77 -9.16
N GLU A 148 13.20 -5.78 -7.99
CA GLU A 148 12.49 -5.82 -6.72
C GLU A 148 12.34 -4.40 -6.20
N THR A 149 11.09 -3.96 -6.02
CA THR A 149 10.72 -2.65 -5.53
C THR A 149 10.13 -2.79 -4.15
N THR A 150 10.77 -2.20 -3.14
CA THR A 150 10.32 -2.25 -1.75
C THR A 150 9.81 -0.87 -1.33
N LEU A 151 8.55 -0.84 -0.90
CA LEU A 151 7.90 0.31 -0.28
C LEU A 151 7.91 0.13 1.23
N THR A 152 8.76 0.90 1.90
CA THR A 152 8.91 0.88 3.36
C THR A 152 8.06 1.98 3.98
N ILE A 153 7.11 1.61 4.83
CA ILE A 153 6.15 2.52 5.46
C ILE A 153 6.37 2.50 6.96
N ILE A 154 6.78 3.64 7.51
CA ILE A 154 7.12 3.81 8.93
C ILE A 154 6.25 4.88 9.57
N ALA A 155 5.82 4.67 10.81
CA ALA A 155 5.03 5.63 11.54
C ALA A 155 5.88 6.85 11.88
N ARG A 156 5.33 8.05 11.67
CA ARG A 156 5.97 9.26 12.20
C ARG A 156 5.60 9.35 13.67
N LEU A 157 6.52 8.96 14.54
CA LEU A 157 6.44 9.30 15.95
C LEU A 157 6.29 10.82 16.03
N LYS A 158 5.15 11.30 16.53
CA LYS A 158 5.12 12.64 17.10
C LYS A 158 6.10 12.58 18.27
N LEU A 159 7.26 13.23 18.11
CA LEU A 159 7.96 13.74 19.28
C LEU A 159 6.96 14.67 19.95
N ALA A 160 6.41 14.21 21.08
CA ALA A 160 5.61 15.01 21.98
C ALA A 160 6.51 16.10 22.61
#